data_AF-A0A2W4J2C3-F1
#
_entry.id   AF-A0A2W4J2C3-F1
#
_cell.length_a   1.000
_cell.length_b   1.000
_cell.length_c   1.000
_cell.angle_alpha   90.00
_cell.angle_beta   90.00
_cell.angle_gamma   90.00
#
_symmetry.space_group_name_H-M   'P 1'
#
loop_
_entity.id
_entity.type
_entity.pdbx_description
1 polymer ?
#
loop_
_entity_poly.entity_id
_entity_poly.type
_entity_poly.pdbx_seq_one_letter_code
_entity_poly.pdbx_strand_id
1 'polypeptide(L)'
;MSRLLPIATVETEVAYDALLDSLSLVSRLIQSPCTIEELASEFPDGPSTEQLEHLLGRLVRSGIVRQEGNLYDVAAPVVVAHRQGGQLDFLREVYVPALLGLVAQDSEGMLLPIHLSLTQEEQEGLLSREVLPLLQEFSRIADESGESGPDRYVFVAGTPDVPQDRTGFDLAMEIVRTAAMNRADPSRKSRSLLTYFQTRLASAGEIHRAILEFESRMEPRRARPAEANYVLLVGAGTKARKGTFK
;
A
#
# COMPACT_ATOMS: atom_id res chain seq x y z
N MET A 1 33.57 11.24 -1.41
CA MET A 1 33.23 9.80 -1.45
C MET A 1 31.94 9.61 -0.67
N SER A 2 30.81 9.48 -1.38
CA SER A 2 29.49 9.30 -0.76
C SER A 2 29.39 7.87 -0.23
N ARG A 3 29.34 7.70 1.10
CA ARG A 3 28.89 6.44 1.70
C ARG A 3 27.39 6.37 1.46
N LEU A 4 26.96 5.51 0.52
CA LEU A 4 25.57 5.12 0.36
C LEU A 4 25.09 4.58 1.71
N LEU A 5 24.26 5.35 2.41
CA LEU A 5 23.60 4.90 3.61
C LEU A 5 22.64 3.76 3.23
N PRO A 6 22.57 2.69 4.03
CA PRO A 6 21.71 1.56 3.75
C PRO A 6 20.25 2.04 3.68
N ILE A 7 19.58 1.67 2.60
CA ILE A 7 18.15 1.89 2.38
C ILE A 7 17.41 1.20 3.54
N ALA A 8 16.65 1.97 4.33
CA ALA A 8 15.95 1.42 5.48
C ALA A 8 14.88 0.42 5.03
N THR A 9 15.04 -0.84 5.45
CA THR A 9 13.92 -1.73 5.71
C THR A 9 13.22 -1.15 6.93
N VAL A 10 11.94 -0.81 6.83
CA VAL A 10 11.16 -0.28 7.96
C VAL A 10 10.91 -1.43 8.94
N GLU A 11 11.94 -1.77 9.72
CA GLU A 11 11.97 -2.88 10.68
C GLU A 11 12.24 -2.37 12.11
N THR A 12 12.12 -1.05 12.35
CA THR A 12 12.37 -0.47 13.68
C THR A 12 11.22 0.42 14.14
N GLU A 13 10.81 0.25 15.40
CA GLU A 13 9.78 1.06 16.10
C GLU A 13 10.03 2.57 15.94
N VAL A 14 11.30 2.98 16.01
CA VAL A 14 11.75 4.36 15.83
C VAL A 14 11.42 4.94 14.43
N ALA A 15 11.44 4.11 13.39
CA ALA A 15 11.04 4.52 12.05
C ALA A 15 9.51 4.64 11.93
N TYR A 16 8.77 3.76 12.60
CA TYR A 16 7.31 3.79 12.61
C TYR A 16 6.77 5.02 13.34
N ASP A 17 7.31 5.34 14.51
CA ASP A 17 6.94 6.55 15.27
C ASP A 17 7.28 7.83 14.48
N ALA A 18 8.46 7.88 13.86
CA ALA A 18 8.85 9.02 13.03
C ALA A 18 7.91 9.20 11.82
N LEU A 19 7.41 8.10 11.24
CA LEU A 19 6.45 8.12 10.14
C LEU A 19 5.08 8.63 10.58
N LEU A 20 4.55 8.14 11.71
CA LEU A 20 3.25 8.54 12.24
C LEU A 20 3.23 10.02 12.65
N ASP A 21 4.28 10.48 13.33
CA ASP A 21 4.42 11.88 13.77
C ASP A 21 4.49 12.86 12.58
N SER A 22 4.95 12.39 11.42
CA SER A 22 5.29 13.23 10.26
C SER A 22 4.57 12.80 8.98
N LEU A 23 3.41 12.17 9.10
CA LEU A 23 2.73 11.53 7.97
C LEU A 23 2.30 12.53 6.89
N SER A 24 1.88 13.74 7.27
CA SER A 24 1.55 14.83 6.35
C SER A 24 2.76 15.33 5.56
N LEU A 25 3.92 15.43 6.21
CA LEU A 25 5.21 15.77 5.60
C LEU A 25 5.67 14.72 4.61
N VAL A 26 5.63 13.45 5.01
CA VAL A 26 5.99 12.34 4.13
C VAL A 26 5.03 12.25 2.94
N SER A 27 3.73 12.45 3.15
CA SER A 27 2.73 12.52 2.08
C SER A 27 3.03 13.63 1.06
N ARG A 28 3.51 14.79 1.50
CA ARG A 28 3.92 15.86 0.59
C ARG A 28 5.18 15.50 -0.20
N LEU A 29 6.17 14.92 0.45
CA LEU A 29 7.42 14.48 -0.19
C LEU A 29 7.21 13.34 -1.19
N ILE A 30 6.15 12.52 -1.02
CA ILE A 30 5.73 11.53 -2.01
C ILE A 30 5.37 12.19 -3.35
N GLN A 31 4.77 13.39 -3.33
CA GLN A 31 4.29 14.05 -4.55
C GLN A 31 5.43 14.62 -5.39
N SER A 32 6.39 15.29 -4.76
CA SER A 32 7.60 15.78 -5.40
C SER A 32 8.69 16.05 -4.37
N PRO A 33 9.98 15.93 -4.74
CA PRO A 33 11.07 16.43 -3.91
C PRO A 33 10.90 17.94 -3.69
N CYS A 34 11.14 18.42 -2.48
CA CYS A 34 11.00 19.84 -2.15
C CYS A 34 12.00 20.29 -1.08
N THR A 35 12.17 21.61 -0.97
CA THR A 35 12.97 22.23 0.07
C THR A 35 12.16 22.51 1.34
N ILE A 36 12.84 22.86 2.42
CA ILE A 36 12.18 23.27 3.68
C ILE A 36 11.34 24.54 3.49
N GLU A 37 11.83 25.49 2.69
CA GLU A 37 11.11 26.75 2.43
C GLU A 37 9.81 26.49 1.65
N GLU A 38 9.86 25.56 0.69
CA GLU A 38 8.67 25.12 -0.05
C GLU A 38 7.67 24.42 0.88
N LEU A 39 8.14 23.53 1.77
CA LEU A 39 7.29 22.89 2.78
C LEU A 39 6.66 23.90 3.73
N ALA A 40 7.43 24.86 4.25
CA ALA A 40 6.91 25.89 5.15
C ALA A 40 5.85 26.77 4.46
N SER A 41 5.99 27.03 3.16
CA SER A 41 5.01 27.81 2.38
C SER A 41 3.68 27.07 2.17
N GLU A 42 3.70 25.74 2.12
CA GLU A 42 2.51 24.91 1.93
C GLU A 42 1.78 24.56 3.23
N PHE A 43 2.47 24.70 4.37
CA PHE A 43 1.90 24.52 5.71
C PHE A 43 1.95 25.83 6.51
N PRO A 44 1.23 26.89 6.09
CA PRO A 44 1.30 28.20 6.74
C PRO A 44 0.78 28.22 8.19
N ASP A 45 -0.14 27.32 8.54
CA ASP A 45 -0.62 27.08 9.91
C ASP A 45 0.05 25.86 10.57
N GLY A 46 1.12 25.35 9.96
CA GLY A 46 1.80 24.12 10.35
C GLY A 46 2.99 24.33 11.29
N PRO A 47 3.89 23.32 11.38
CA PRO A 47 5.10 23.42 12.19
C PRO A 47 6.00 24.56 11.72
N SER A 48 6.66 25.24 12.66
CA SER A 48 7.66 26.26 12.33
C SER A 48 8.83 25.67 11.52
N THR A 49 9.60 26.52 10.84
CA THR A 49 10.77 26.07 10.06
C THR A 49 11.75 25.23 10.89
N GLU A 50 12.01 25.61 12.14
CA GLU A 50 12.87 24.83 13.06
C GLU A 50 12.25 23.47 13.42
N GLN A 51 10.93 23.40 13.56
CA GLN A 51 10.22 22.14 13.80
C GLN A 51 10.25 21.24 12.57
N LEU A 52 10.08 21.81 11.37
CA LEU A 52 10.19 21.09 10.10
C LEU A 52 11.59 20.48 9.92
N GLU A 53 12.64 21.24 10.21
CA GLU A 53 14.02 20.75 10.23
C GLU A 53 14.21 19.57 11.20
N HIS A 54 13.63 19.68 12.40
CA HIS A 54 13.72 18.60 13.39
C HIS A 54 13.02 17.32 12.92
N LEU A 55 11.81 17.44 12.36
CA LEU A 55 11.02 16.32 11.85
C LEU A 55 11.68 15.67 10.63
N LEU A 56 12.14 16.45 9.66
CA LEU A 56 12.89 15.96 8.50
C LEU A 56 14.20 15.30 8.91
N GLY A 57 14.91 15.87 9.90
CA GLY A 57 16.11 15.26 10.46
C GLY A 57 15.85 13.90 11.10
N ARG A 58 14.70 13.71 11.78
CA ARG A 58 14.27 12.39 12.29
C ARG A 58 14.00 11.42 11.14
N LEU A 59 13.25 11.85 10.11
CA LEU A 59 12.91 11.05 8.94
C LEU A 59 14.12 10.63 8.09
N VAL A 60 15.14 11.49 8.00
CA VAL A 60 16.40 11.19 7.31
C VAL A 60 17.22 10.17 8.11
N ARG A 61 17.31 10.34 9.42
CA ARG A 61 18.02 9.38 10.29
C ARG A 61 17.35 8.00 10.32
N SER A 62 16.02 7.95 10.19
CA SER A 62 15.28 6.69 10.09
C SER A 62 15.28 6.09 8.68
N GLY A 63 15.89 6.77 7.69
CA GLY A 63 15.99 6.31 6.30
C GLY A 63 14.67 6.34 5.53
N ILE A 64 13.65 7.05 6.03
CA ILE A 64 12.36 7.25 5.35
C ILE A 64 12.48 8.30 4.26
N VAL A 65 13.26 9.34 4.52
CA VAL A 65 13.56 10.46 3.62
C VAL A 65 15.06 10.45 3.33
N ARG A 66 15.47 10.81 2.11
CA ARG A 66 16.84 11.15 1.76
C ARG A 66 16.95 12.65 1.58
N GLN A 67 18.11 13.19 1.94
CA GLN A 67 18.46 14.59 1.68
C GLN A 67 19.57 14.64 0.64
N GLU A 68 19.35 15.38 -0.44
CA GLU A 68 20.33 15.66 -1.49
C GLU A 68 20.55 17.17 -1.56
N GLY A 69 21.56 17.67 -0.86
CA GLY A 69 21.77 19.12 -0.70
C GLY A 69 20.65 19.75 0.11
N ASN A 70 19.90 20.68 -0.48
CA ASN A 70 18.74 21.34 0.14
C ASN A 70 17.39 20.68 -0.20
N LEU A 71 17.40 19.61 -1.00
CA LEU A 71 16.19 18.89 -1.41
C LEU A 71 15.98 17.64 -0.55
N TYR A 72 14.74 17.44 -0.13
CA TYR A 72 14.29 16.24 0.57
C TYR A 72 13.43 15.39 -0.36
N ASP A 73 13.64 14.07 -0.35
CA ASP A 73 12.90 13.11 -1.18
C ASP A 73 12.63 11.83 -0.38
N VAL A 74 11.60 11.07 -0.74
CA VAL A 74 11.29 9.81 -0.06
C VAL A 74 12.30 8.73 -0.45
N ALA A 75 12.81 8.00 0.54
CA ALA A 75 13.79 6.93 0.39
C ALA A 75 13.28 5.53 0.79
N ALA A 76 12.35 5.43 1.75
CA ALA A 76 11.88 4.13 2.23
C ALA A 76 11.09 3.36 1.17
N PRO A 77 11.41 2.08 0.87
CA PRO A 77 10.73 1.26 -0.13
C PRO A 77 9.21 1.17 0.04
N VAL A 78 8.71 1.18 1.28
CA VAL A 78 7.27 1.16 1.59
C VAL A 78 6.57 2.47 1.19
N VAL A 79 7.28 3.59 1.27
CA VAL A 79 6.80 4.92 0.90
C VAL A 79 7.09 5.21 -0.59
N VAL A 80 8.15 4.65 -1.15
CA VAL A 80 8.40 4.62 -2.60
C VAL A 80 7.36 3.74 -3.32
N ALA A 81 6.88 2.66 -2.71
CA ALA A 81 5.72 1.91 -3.19
C ALA A 81 4.44 2.77 -3.19
N HIS A 82 4.31 3.74 -2.26
CA HIS A 82 3.25 4.76 -2.30
C HIS A 82 3.51 5.85 -3.36
N ARG A 83 4.78 6.11 -3.72
CA ARG A 83 5.19 6.99 -4.84
C ARG A 83 4.83 6.42 -6.22
N GLN A 84 4.60 5.11 -6.33
CA GLN A 84 4.31 4.42 -7.58
C GLN A 84 2.85 4.58 -8.07
N GLY A 85 2.34 5.80 -8.01
CA GLY A 85 1.21 6.23 -8.85
C GLY A 85 1.59 6.41 -10.33
N GLY A 86 2.48 5.57 -10.91
CA GLY A 86 3.05 5.89 -12.22
C GLY A 86 3.54 4.77 -13.15
N GLN A 87 4.01 3.59 -12.72
CA GLN A 87 4.65 2.66 -13.68
C GLN A 87 4.29 1.19 -13.47
N LEU A 88 4.00 0.53 -14.61
CA LEU A 88 3.72 -0.90 -14.76
C LEU A 88 4.82 -1.80 -14.15
N ASP A 89 6.01 -1.25 -13.87
CA ASP A 89 7.10 -1.95 -13.21
C ASP A 89 6.73 -2.41 -11.80
N PHE A 90 5.91 -1.65 -11.05
CA PHE A 90 5.38 -2.10 -9.76
C PHE A 90 4.51 -3.35 -9.89
N LEU A 91 3.74 -3.43 -10.98
CA LEU A 91 2.96 -4.63 -11.27
C LEU A 91 3.89 -5.82 -11.47
N ARG A 92 4.95 -5.63 -12.27
CA ARG A 92 5.93 -6.67 -12.57
C ARG A 92 6.73 -7.11 -11.35
N GLU A 93 7.12 -6.19 -10.48
CA GLU A 93 8.02 -6.46 -9.36
C GLU A 93 7.29 -6.94 -8.09
N VAL A 94 6.02 -6.56 -7.91
CA VAL A 94 5.28 -6.79 -6.66
C VAL A 94 3.98 -7.55 -6.89
N TYR A 95 3.04 -7.00 -7.65
CA TYR A 95 1.68 -7.57 -7.75
C TYR A 95 1.62 -8.88 -8.56
N VAL A 96 2.29 -8.96 -9.70
CA VAL A 96 2.30 -10.15 -10.55
C VAL A 96 3.01 -11.31 -9.84
N PRO A 97 4.21 -11.13 -9.23
CA PRO A 97 4.82 -12.17 -8.42
C PRO A 97 3.96 -12.61 -7.24
N ALA A 98 3.27 -11.68 -6.56
CA ALA A 98 2.33 -11.99 -5.50
C ALA A 98 1.16 -12.86 -6.02
N LEU A 99 0.46 -12.40 -7.06
CA LEU A 99 -0.64 -13.15 -7.68
C LEU A 99 -0.22 -14.53 -8.17
N LEU A 100 0.94 -14.65 -8.82
CA LEU A 100 1.49 -15.94 -9.26
C LEU A 100 1.84 -16.83 -8.06
N GLY A 101 2.36 -16.27 -6.98
CA GLY A 101 2.61 -16.98 -5.73
C GLY A 101 1.34 -17.59 -5.14
N LEU A 102 0.21 -16.89 -5.21
CA LEU A 102 -1.10 -17.41 -4.75
C LEU A 102 -1.60 -18.59 -5.57
N VAL A 103 -1.32 -18.62 -6.88
CA VAL A 103 -1.72 -19.72 -7.77
C VAL A 103 -0.75 -20.90 -7.69
N ALA A 104 0.54 -20.63 -7.48
CA ALA A 104 1.58 -21.67 -7.49
C ALA A 104 1.76 -22.37 -6.14
N GLN A 105 1.33 -21.75 -5.02
CA GLN A 105 1.46 -22.28 -3.68
C GLN A 105 0.07 -22.40 -3.02
N ASP A 106 -0.62 -23.50 -3.32
CA ASP A 106 -2.01 -23.77 -2.92
C ASP A 106 -2.29 -23.77 -1.40
N SER A 107 -1.27 -23.69 -0.53
CA SER A 107 -1.46 -23.97 0.89
C SER A 107 -1.58 -22.77 1.84
N GLU A 108 -1.33 -21.52 1.43
CA GLU A 108 -1.36 -20.37 2.37
C GLU A 108 -1.83 -19.03 1.77
N GLY A 109 -2.35 -19.04 0.55
CA GLY A 109 -2.80 -17.83 -0.15
C GLY A 109 -4.33 -17.69 -0.18
N MET A 110 -4.82 -16.45 -0.21
CA MET A 110 -6.21 -16.13 -0.49
C MET A 110 -6.30 -15.01 -1.52
N LEU A 111 -7.28 -15.11 -2.40
CA LEU A 111 -7.61 -14.10 -3.40
C LEU A 111 -9.12 -13.93 -3.47
N LEU A 112 -9.61 -12.75 -3.08
CA LEU A 112 -11.03 -12.47 -2.93
C LEU A 112 -11.42 -11.25 -3.77
N PRO A 113 -12.19 -11.44 -4.86
CA PRO A 113 -12.87 -10.36 -5.55
C PRO A 113 -14.17 -9.99 -4.82
N ILE A 114 -14.29 -8.72 -4.42
CA ILE A 114 -15.47 -8.15 -3.77
C ILE A 114 -16.12 -7.17 -4.74
N HIS A 115 -17.36 -7.44 -5.11
CA HIS A 115 -18.16 -6.63 -6.02
C HIS A 115 -19.01 -5.62 -5.23
N LEU A 116 -18.84 -4.34 -5.52
CA LEU A 116 -19.40 -3.24 -4.75
C LEU A 116 -20.22 -2.29 -5.63
N SER A 117 -21.27 -1.73 -5.04
CA SER A 117 -22.00 -0.58 -5.56
C SER A 117 -21.63 0.64 -4.73
N LEU A 118 -20.69 1.44 -5.24
CA LEU A 118 -20.17 2.64 -4.57
C LEU A 118 -20.48 3.89 -5.38
N THR A 119 -20.94 4.95 -4.72
CA THR A 119 -20.95 6.30 -5.29
C THR A 119 -19.52 6.81 -5.55
N GLN A 120 -19.37 7.87 -6.34
CA GLN A 120 -18.04 8.46 -6.58
C GLN A 120 -17.38 8.94 -5.28
N GLU A 121 -18.13 9.57 -4.38
CA GLU A 121 -17.60 10.01 -3.07
C GLU A 121 -17.09 8.83 -2.24
N GLU A 122 -17.82 7.72 -2.23
CA GLU A 122 -17.39 6.51 -1.52
C GLU A 122 -16.14 5.88 -2.16
N GLN A 123 -16.00 5.93 -3.49
CA GLN A 123 -14.79 5.47 -4.18
C GLN A 123 -13.57 6.29 -3.77
N GLU A 124 -13.70 7.62 -3.73
CA GLU A 124 -12.62 8.54 -3.34
C GLU A 124 -12.23 8.37 -1.85
N GLY A 125 -13.20 8.05 -0.99
CA GLY A 125 -12.99 7.78 0.43
C GLY A 125 -12.59 6.34 0.78
N LEU A 126 -12.60 5.40 -0.17
CA LEU A 126 -12.45 3.97 0.10
C LEU A 126 -11.10 3.64 0.76
N LEU A 127 -10.02 4.27 0.29
CA LEU A 127 -8.69 4.07 0.85
C LEU A 127 -8.66 4.46 2.34
N SER A 128 -9.12 5.67 2.66
CA SER A 128 -8.97 6.22 4.01
C SER A 128 -9.95 5.63 5.01
N ARG A 129 -11.20 5.37 4.60
CA ARG A 129 -12.29 4.95 5.50
C ARG A 129 -12.32 3.44 5.75
N GLU A 130 -11.86 2.63 4.80
CA GLU A 130 -12.04 1.17 4.85
C GLU A 130 -10.70 0.42 4.75
N VAL A 131 -9.89 0.75 3.76
CA VAL A 131 -8.66 -0.02 3.46
C VAL A 131 -7.53 0.29 4.42
N LEU A 132 -7.30 1.55 4.79
CA LEU A 132 -6.29 1.91 5.79
C LEU A 132 -6.56 1.26 7.16
N PRO A 133 -7.80 1.29 7.70
CA PRO A 133 -8.14 0.53 8.90
C PRO A 133 -7.81 -0.97 8.80
N LEU A 134 -8.09 -1.61 7.66
CA LEU A 134 -7.73 -3.00 7.43
C LEU A 134 -6.19 -3.21 7.47
N LEU A 135 -5.41 -2.31 6.86
CA LEU A 135 -3.95 -2.39 6.90
C LEU A 135 -3.39 -2.16 8.32
N GLN A 136 -3.99 -1.26 9.09
CA GLN A 136 -3.65 -1.04 10.50
C GLN A 136 -3.97 -2.27 11.35
N GLU A 137 -5.07 -2.95 11.06
CA GLU A 137 -5.44 -4.21 11.71
C GLU A 137 -4.40 -5.30 11.45
N PHE A 138 -3.90 -5.45 10.21
CA PHE A 138 -2.80 -6.36 9.93
C PHE A 138 -1.49 -5.97 10.62
N SER A 139 -1.20 -4.67 10.75
CA SER A 139 -0.04 -4.21 11.52
C SER A 139 -0.15 -4.65 12.97
N ARG A 140 -1.31 -4.46 13.60
CA ARG A 140 -1.55 -4.89 14.98
C ARG A 140 -1.43 -6.40 15.16
N ILE A 141 -1.98 -7.19 14.22
CA ILE A 141 -1.84 -8.66 14.25
C ILE A 141 -0.35 -9.05 14.14
N ALA A 142 0.44 -8.32 13.35
CA ALA A 142 1.88 -8.55 13.23
C ALA A 142 2.61 -8.23 14.55
N ASP A 143 2.24 -7.14 15.23
CA ASP A 143 2.83 -6.75 16.51
C ASP A 143 2.53 -7.79 17.62
N GLU A 144 1.28 -8.29 17.67
CA GLU A 144 0.85 -9.32 18.62
C GLU A 144 1.51 -10.70 18.38
N SER A 145 1.90 -10.96 17.14
CA SER A 145 2.53 -12.22 16.69
C SER A 145 4.02 -12.36 17.06
N GLY A 146 4.71 -11.25 17.35
CA GLY A 146 6.17 -11.21 17.50
C GLY A 146 6.95 -11.49 16.20
N GLU A 147 8.30 -11.46 16.24
CA GLU A 147 9.15 -11.60 15.05
C GLU A 147 9.21 -13.02 14.43
N SER A 148 8.49 -14.00 15.00
CA SER A 148 8.53 -15.39 14.52
C SER A 148 7.44 -15.65 13.48
N GLY A 149 7.82 -15.59 12.20
CA GLY A 149 6.93 -15.96 11.09
C GLY A 149 7.58 -15.77 9.72
N PRO A 150 7.03 -16.39 8.65
CA PRO A 150 7.41 -16.03 7.29
C PRO A 150 6.93 -14.61 6.96
N ASP A 151 7.64 -13.93 6.06
CA ASP A 151 7.14 -12.69 5.47
C ASP A 151 5.83 -12.99 4.74
N ARG A 152 4.78 -12.26 5.11
CA ARG A 152 3.49 -12.30 4.44
C ARG A 152 3.23 -10.97 3.76
N TYR A 153 2.46 -11.02 2.69
CA TYR A 153 2.00 -9.83 2.00
C TYR A 153 0.48 -9.82 1.96
N VAL A 154 -0.07 -8.62 1.95
CA VAL A 154 -1.45 -8.32 1.61
C VAL A 154 -1.41 -7.26 0.52
N PHE A 155 -2.22 -7.43 -0.51
CA PHE A 155 -2.45 -6.40 -1.50
C PHE A 155 -3.94 -6.15 -1.67
N VAL A 156 -4.26 -4.92 -2.02
CA VAL A 156 -5.59 -4.50 -2.40
C VAL A 156 -5.49 -3.76 -3.73
N ALA A 157 -6.34 -4.15 -4.68
CA ALA A 157 -6.49 -3.48 -5.95
C ALA A 157 -7.98 -3.19 -6.19
N GLY A 158 -8.32 -2.01 -6.69
CA GLY A 158 -9.71 -1.63 -6.89
C GLY A 158 -9.88 -0.74 -8.10
N THR A 159 -10.94 -1.00 -8.87
CA THR A 159 -11.27 -0.18 -10.04
C THR A 159 -12.77 -0.28 -10.39
N PRO A 160 -13.36 0.80 -10.93
CA PRO A 160 -14.73 0.77 -11.48
C PRO A 160 -14.83 0.12 -12.86
N ASP A 161 -13.71 -0.05 -13.59
CA ASP A 161 -13.72 -0.33 -15.03
C ASP A 161 -13.36 -1.80 -15.37
N VAL A 162 -13.99 -2.77 -14.68
CA VAL A 162 -13.64 -4.20 -14.85
C VAL A 162 -14.61 -4.90 -15.80
N PRO A 163 -14.11 -5.65 -16.80
CA PRO A 163 -14.96 -6.48 -17.66
C PRO A 163 -15.71 -7.56 -16.87
N GLN A 164 -17.01 -7.72 -17.12
CA GLN A 164 -17.88 -8.69 -16.44
C GLN A 164 -17.77 -10.13 -16.98
N ASP A 165 -17.02 -10.35 -18.06
CA ASP A 165 -16.88 -11.64 -18.75
C ASP A 165 -15.72 -12.50 -18.24
N ARG A 166 -14.92 -11.98 -17.29
CA ARG A 166 -13.74 -12.67 -16.74
C ARG A 166 -14.02 -13.23 -15.35
N THR A 167 -13.36 -14.34 -15.02
CA THR A 167 -13.45 -14.99 -13.69
C THR A 167 -12.08 -15.44 -13.18
N GLY A 168 -12.00 -15.77 -11.89
CA GLY A 168 -10.81 -16.35 -11.27
C GLY A 168 -9.55 -15.48 -11.40
N PHE A 169 -8.43 -16.11 -11.76
CA PHE A 169 -7.14 -15.44 -11.89
C PHE A 169 -7.10 -14.39 -13.01
N ASP A 170 -7.77 -14.65 -14.13
CA ASP A 170 -7.82 -13.73 -15.27
C ASP A 170 -8.56 -12.43 -14.91
N LEU A 171 -9.61 -12.54 -14.09
CA LEU A 171 -10.29 -11.39 -13.51
C LEU A 171 -9.36 -10.62 -12.56
N ALA A 172 -8.64 -11.32 -11.68
CA ALA A 172 -7.72 -10.68 -10.73
C ALA A 172 -6.60 -9.89 -11.43
N MET A 173 -5.97 -10.49 -12.44
CA MET A 173 -4.96 -9.84 -13.28
C MET A 173 -5.52 -8.61 -14.00
N GLU A 174 -6.74 -8.71 -14.52
CA GLU A 174 -7.41 -7.60 -15.19
C GLU A 174 -7.73 -6.44 -14.24
N ILE A 175 -8.22 -6.72 -13.02
CA ILE A 175 -8.46 -5.71 -11.99
C ILE A 175 -7.18 -4.94 -11.70
N VAL A 176 -6.08 -5.67 -11.46
CA VAL A 176 -4.77 -5.06 -11.16
C VAL A 176 -4.26 -4.21 -12.33
N ARG A 177 -4.35 -4.74 -13.56
CA ARG A 177 -3.96 -4.02 -14.78
C ARG A 177 -4.74 -2.73 -14.96
N THR A 178 -6.07 -2.80 -14.86
CA THR A 178 -6.95 -1.65 -15.04
C THR A 178 -6.77 -0.62 -13.92
N ALA A 179 -6.68 -1.05 -12.66
CA ALA A 179 -6.42 -0.16 -11.54
C ALA A 179 -5.09 0.60 -11.71
N ALA A 180 -4.04 -0.07 -12.21
CA ALA A 180 -2.77 0.59 -12.51
C ALA A 180 -2.89 1.61 -13.65
N MET A 181 -3.56 1.25 -14.75
CA MET A 181 -3.80 2.16 -15.87
C MET A 181 -4.59 3.40 -15.44
N ASN A 182 -5.67 3.22 -14.67
CA ASN A 182 -6.47 4.32 -14.14
C ASN A 182 -5.69 5.20 -13.17
N ARG A 183 -4.77 4.62 -12.38
CA ARG A 183 -3.90 5.40 -11.49
C ARG A 183 -2.80 6.18 -12.21
N ALA A 184 -2.37 5.71 -13.37
CA ALA A 184 -1.44 6.44 -14.23
C ALA A 184 -2.10 7.65 -14.93
N ASP A 185 -3.43 7.63 -15.10
CA ASP A 185 -4.21 8.76 -15.59
C ASP A 185 -4.61 9.71 -14.43
N PRO A 186 -4.09 10.95 -14.37
CA PRO A 186 -4.41 11.90 -13.30
C PRO A 186 -5.90 12.15 -13.10
N SER A 187 -6.71 12.06 -14.16
CA SER A 187 -8.15 12.30 -14.11
C SER A 187 -8.95 11.15 -13.50
N ARG A 188 -8.35 9.95 -13.42
CA ARG A 188 -9.00 8.72 -12.94
C ARG A 188 -8.35 8.16 -11.68
N LYS A 189 -7.19 8.70 -11.29
CA LYS A 189 -6.37 8.22 -10.19
C LYS A 189 -7.11 8.09 -8.87
N SER A 190 -7.96 9.06 -8.52
CA SER A 190 -8.72 9.05 -7.26
C SER A 190 -9.78 7.95 -7.20
N ARG A 191 -10.20 7.41 -8.35
CA ARG A 191 -11.24 6.39 -8.47
C ARG A 191 -10.67 4.98 -8.49
N SER A 192 -9.35 4.80 -8.41
CA SER A 192 -8.71 3.49 -8.48
C SER A 192 -7.69 3.31 -7.38
N LEU A 193 -7.63 2.09 -6.86
CA LEU A 193 -6.88 1.74 -5.68
C LEU A 193 -5.81 0.72 -6.04
N LEU A 194 -4.59 0.97 -5.58
CA LEU A 194 -3.52 -0.03 -5.49
C LEU A 194 -2.79 0.25 -4.18
N THR A 195 -2.81 -0.72 -3.28
CA THR A 195 -1.98 -0.73 -2.07
C THR A 195 -1.42 -2.11 -1.79
N TYR A 196 -0.19 -2.15 -1.31
CA TYR A 196 0.53 -3.35 -0.96
C TYR A 196 1.16 -3.16 0.42
N PHE A 197 1.03 -4.19 1.23
CA PHE A 197 1.53 -4.25 2.59
C PHE A 197 2.29 -5.55 2.77
N GLN A 198 3.50 -5.49 3.34
CA GLN A 198 4.30 -6.66 3.65
C GLN A 198 4.76 -6.56 5.09
N THR A 199 4.56 -7.62 5.85
CA THR A 199 4.95 -7.69 7.27
C THR A 199 5.19 -9.15 7.67
N ARG A 200 5.73 -9.39 8.87
CA ARG A 200 5.85 -10.72 9.46
C ARG A 200 4.61 -11.04 10.28
N LEU A 201 3.94 -12.13 9.94
CA LEU A 201 2.68 -12.52 10.56
C LEU A 201 2.75 -14.01 10.93
N ALA A 202 2.48 -14.34 12.19
CA ALA A 202 2.64 -15.70 12.70
C ALA A 202 1.61 -16.68 12.12
N SER A 203 0.37 -16.23 11.86
CA SER A 203 -0.73 -17.10 11.44
C SER A 203 -1.46 -16.61 10.18
N ALA A 204 -1.56 -17.48 9.18
CA ALA A 204 -2.43 -17.27 8.01
C ALA A 204 -3.92 -17.13 8.40
N GLY A 205 -4.33 -17.77 9.49
CA GLY A 205 -5.73 -17.79 9.94
C GLY A 205 -6.22 -16.44 10.45
N GLU A 206 -5.35 -15.62 11.03
CA GLU A 206 -5.70 -14.30 11.54
C GLU A 206 -5.87 -13.28 10.41
N ILE A 207 -5.00 -13.37 9.40
CA ILE A 207 -5.13 -12.59 8.17
C ILE A 207 -6.45 -12.94 7.48
N HIS A 208 -6.73 -14.24 7.35
CA HIS A 208 -7.98 -14.69 6.75
C HIS A 208 -9.19 -14.16 7.51
N ARG A 209 -9.18 -14.22 8.85
CA ARG A 209 -10.25 -13.68 9.69
C ARG A 209 -10.47 -12.19 9.48
N ALA A 210 -9.41 -11.38 9.52
CA ALA A 210 -9.51 -9.92 9.32
C ALA A 210 -10.05 -9.57 7.92
N ILE A 211 -9.69 -10.34 6.88
CA ILE A 211 -10.24 -10.16 5.53
C ILE A 211 -11.72 -10.55 5.47
N LEU A 212 -12.14 -11.63 6.14
CA LEU A 212 -13.55 -12.01 6.21
C LEU A 212 -14.39 -10.99 6.99
N GLU A 213 -13.84 -10.44 8.08
CA GLU A 213 -14.48 -9.36 8.84
C GLU A 213 -14.58 -8.07 8.00
N PHE A 214 -13.55 -7.76 7.22
CA PHE A 214 -13.62 -6.71 6.22
C PHE A 214 -14.70 -6.97 5.16
N GLU A 215 -14.76 -8.17 4.60
CA GLU A 215 -15.80 -8.54 3.63
C GLU A 215 -17.20 -8.37 4.23
N SER A 216 -17.41 -8.82 5.47
CA SER A 216 -18.69 -8.70 6.18
C SER A 216 -19.09 -7.23 6.42
N ARG A 217 -18.14 -6.35 6.76
CA ARG A 217 -18.42 -4.90 6.88
C ARG A 217 -18.85 -4.26 5.55
N MET A 218 -18.39 -4.82 4.43
CA MET A 218 -18.74 -4.35 3.09
C MET A 218 -20.07 -4.92 2.57
N GLU A 219 -20.69 -5.84 3.29
CA GLU A 219 -21.94 -6.49 2.89
C GLU A 219 -23.09 -5.52 2.55
N PRO A 220 -23.30 -4.41 3.28
CA PRO A 220 -24.30 -3.40 2.90
C PRO A 220 -24.05 -2.73 1.54
N ARG A 221 -22.81 -2.74 1.05
CA ARG A 221 -22.38 -2.15 -0.23
C ARG A 221 -22.22 -3.21 -1.34
N ARG A 222 -22.42 -4.49 -1.00
CA ARG A 222 -22.16 -5.61 -1.91
C ARG A 222 -23.20 -5.64 -3.01
N ALA A 223 -22.71 -5.63 -4.25
CA ALA A 223 -23.54 -5.73 -5.44
C ALA A 223 -23.43 -7.12 -6.06
N ARG A 224 -24.46 -7.54 -6.80
CA ARG A 224 -24.31 -8.69 -7.70
C ARG A 224 -23.30 -8.34 -8.80
N PRO A 225 -22.59 -9.31 -9.40
CA PRO A 225 -21.62 -9.02 -10.47
C PRO A 225 -22.16 -8.15 -11.61
N ALA A 226 -23.44 -8.33 -11.98
CA ALA A 226 -24.10 -7.55 -13.02
C ALA A 226 -24.49 -6.12 -12.60
N GLU A 227 -24.54 -5.84 -11.29
CA GLU A 227 -24.99 -4.57 -10.69
C GLU A 227 -23.81 -3.74 -10.14
N ALA A 228 -22.64 -4.35 -10.02
CA ALA A 228 -21.45 -3.73 -9.46
C ALA A 228 -20.90 -2.64 -10.37
N ASN A 229 -20.54 -1.51 -9.77
CA ASN A 229 -19.83 -0.42 -10.44
C ASN A 229 -18.39 -0.26 -9.94
N TYR A 230 -17.96 -1.14 -9.03
CA TYR A 230 -16.62 -1.19 -8.47
C TYR A 230 -16.26 -2.62 -8.08
N VAL A 231 -15.04 -3.04 -8.38
CA VAL A 231 -14.51 -4.33 -7.93
C VAL A 231 -13.25 -4.10 -7.11
N LEU A 232 -13.24 -4.63 -5.89
CA LEU A 232 -12.13 -4.60 -4.95
C LEU A 232 -11.55 -6.01 -4.82
N LEU A 233 -10.33 -6.21 -5.27
CA LEU A 233 -9.55 -7.43 -5.12
C LEU A 233 -8.68 -7.32 -3.87
N VAL A 234 -8.88 -8.24 -2.93
CA VAL A 234 -8.02 -8.40 -1.74
C VAL A 234 -7.27 -9.71 -1.88
N GLY A 235 -5.95 -9.67 -1.81
CA GLY A 235 -5.11 -10.86 -1.85
C GLY A 235 -4.13 -10.90 -0.69
N ALA A 236 -3.89 -12.09 -0.13
CA ALA A 236 -2.92 -12.29 0.93
C ALA A 236 -2.18 -13.61 0.75
N GLY A 237 -0.87 -13.63 1.03
CA GLY A 237 -0.06 -14.84 0.88
C GLY A 237 1.30 -14.74 1.56
N THR A 238 2.07 -15.81 1.49
CA THR A 238 3.47 -15.83 1.95
C THR A 238 4.40 -15.42 0.82
N LYS A 239 5.37 -14.56 1.14
CA LYS A 239 6.50 -14.35 0.23
C LYS A 239 7.35 -15.61 0.33
N ALA A 240 7.40 -16.40 -0.74
CA ALA A 240 8.33 -17.51 -0.81
C ALA A 240 9.73 -17.00 -0.44
N ARG A 241 10.36 -17.57 0.60
CA ARG A 241 11.80 -17.38 0.81
C ARG A 241 12.46 -17.69 -0.52
N LYS A 242 13.41 -16.85 -0.97
CA LYS A 242 14.24 -17.11 -2.16
C LYS A 242 14.92 -18.48 -2.02
N GLY A 243 14.21 -19.54 -2.36
CA GLY A 243 14.69 -20.89 -2.55
C GLY A 243 14.86 -21.02 -4.05
N THR A 244 16.13 -20.97 -4.46
CA THR A 244 16.67 -21.49 -5.72
C THR A 244 15.63 -22.12 -6.64
N PHE A 245 15.13 -21.35 -7.61
CA PHE A 245 14.84 -21.94 -8.90
C PHE A 245 16.18 -22.49 -9.41
N LYS A 246 16.34 -23.81 -9.34
CA LYS A 246 17.32 -24.55 -10.13
C LYS A 246 16.68 -24.90 -11.46
#